data_AF-A0A498E525-F1
#
_entry.id   AF-A0A498E525-F1
#
_cell.length_a   1.000
_cell.length_b   1.000
_cell.length_c   1.000
_cell.angle_alpha   90.00
_cell.angle_beta   90.00
_cell.angle_gamma   90.00
#
_symmetry.space_group_name_H-M   'P 1'
#
loop_
_entity.id
_entity.type
_entity.pdbx_description
1 polymer ?
#
loop_
_entity_poly.entity_id
_entity_poly.type
_entity_poly.pdbx_seq_one_letter_code
_entity_poly.pdbx_strand_id
1 'polypeptide(L)'
;VAVLTGANSGGKTTLLETLAQVVLLASMGLPVPAARAEVGQFDTVVFHRRHASFNAGVLESTLKSIVPPLSTGDRTLMLVDEFEAITEPGRAADLLNGLVDLTVDQDALGVYVTHLADDLSPLPPEARIDGIFAEGLTDDLALRVD
;
A
#
# COMPACT_ATOMS: atom_id res chain seq x y z
N VAL A 1 4.77 -6.28 -7.02
CA VAL A 1 4.41 -5.17 -6.08
C VAL A 1 3.82 -4.00 -6.86
N ALA A 2 2.83 -3.28 -6.34
CA ALA A 2 2.26 -2.10 -7.00
C ALA A 2 2.49 -0.85 -6.13
N VAL A 3 3.08 0.20 -6.71
CA VAL A 3 3.15 1.53 -6.12
C VAL A 3 2.04 2.36 -6.75
N LEU A 4 1.13 2.87 -5.93
CA LEU A 4 -0.04 3.62 -6.36
C LEU A 4 0.13 5.11 -6.07
N THR A 5 0.21 5.91 -7.13
CA THR A 5 0.23 7.38 -7.06
C THR A 5 -1.09 7.98 -7.54
N GLY A 6 -1.19 9.30 -7.55
CA GLY A 6 -2.31 10.03 -8.14
C GLY A 6 -2.98 11.02 -7.19
N ALA A 7 -4.11 11.59 -7.63
CA ALA A 7 -4.73 12.73 -6.99
C ALA A 7 -5.26 12.41 -5.57
N ASN A 8 -5.22 13.42 -4.70
CA ASN A 8 -5.93 13.36 -3.42
C ASN A 8 -7.43 13.22 -3.67
N SER A 9 -8.09 12.37 -2.89
CA SER A 9 -9.51 11.99 -3.06
C SER A 9 -9.83 10.99 -4.18
N GLY A 10 -8.85 10.46 -4.91
CA GLY A 10 -9.06 9.39 -5.91
C GLY A 10 -9.46 8.02 -5.32
N GLY A 11 -9.54 7.87 -4.00
CA GLY A 11 -9.92 6.62 -3.35
C GLY A 11 -8.76 5.66 -3.07
N LYS A 12 -7.50 6.10 -3.13
CA LYS A 12 -6.31 5.26 -2.85
C LYS A 12 -6.35 4.57 -1.47
N THR A 13 -6.62 5.33 -0.41
CA THR A 13 -6.80 4.76 0.95
C THR A 13 -7.98 3.79 1.00
N THR A 14 -9.13 4.17 0.41
CA THR A 14 -10.33 3.32 0.37
C THR A 14 -10.07 2.03 -0.41
N LEU A 15 -9.24 2.05 -1.45
CA LEU A 15 -8.80 0.86 -2.16
C LEU A 15 -8.01 -0.06 -1.23
N LEU A 16 -7.02 0.45 -0.48
CA LEU A 16 -6.26 -0.36 0.48
C LEU A 16 -7.19 -0.97 1.55
N GLU A 17 -8.12 -0.18 2.11
CA GLU A 17 -9.11 -0.66 3.08
C GLU A 17 -10.01 -1.75 2.47
N THR A 18 -10.42 -1.59 1.21
CA THR A 18 -11.24 -2.57 0.48
C THR A 18 -10.45 -3.86 0.25
N LEU A 19 -9.19 -3.79 -0.15
CA LEU A 19 -8.32 -4.97 -0.31
C LEU A 19 -8.16 -5.72 1.01
N ALA A 20 -7.90 -5.01 2.12
CA ALA A 20 -7.82 -5.61 3.45
C ALA A 20 -9.12 -6.31 3.83
N GLN A 21 -10.27 -5.67 3.60
CA GLN A 21 -11.59 -6.25 3.88
C GLN A 21 -11.86 -7.50 3.02
N VAL A 22 -11.56 -7.47 1.72
CA VAL A 22 -11.74 -8.62 0.83
C VAL A 22 -10.91 -9.80 1.31
N VAL A 23 -9.64 -9.58 1.68
CA VAL A 23 -8.75 -10.63 2.17
C VAL A 23 -9.25 -11.22 3.49
N LEU A 24 -9.66 -10.37 4.44
CA LEU A 24 -10.18 -10.82 5.74
C LEU A 24 -11.51 -11.58 5.60
N LEU A 25 -12.43 -11.12 4.76
CA LEU A 25 -13.70 -11.81 4.53
C LEU A 25 -13.47 -13.16 3.84
N ALA A 26 -12.59 -13.20 2.84
CA ALA A 26 -12.23 -14.45 2.15
C ALA A 26 -11.59 -15.46 3.11
N SER A 27 -10.70 -15.03 4.02
CA SER A 27 -10.06 -15.92 4.99
C SER A 27 -11.04 -16.46 6.04
N MET A 28 -12.12 -15.72 6.32
CA MET A 28 -13.22 -16.17 7.17
C MET A 28 -14.23 -17.08 6.44
N GLY A 29 -14.08 -17.29 5.13
CA GLY A 29 -15.04 -18.04 4.30
C GLY A 29 -16.35 -17.29 4.05
N LEU A 30 -16.34 -15.96 4.16
CA LEU A 30 -17.50 -15.10 3.93
C LEU A 30 -17.53 -14.58 2.48
N PRO A 31 -18.72 -14.21 1.96
CA PRO A 31 -18.81 -13.49 0.68
C PRO A 31 -18.03 -12.17 0.73
N VAL A 32 -17.36 -11.84 -0.37
CA VAL A 32 -16.58 -10.60 -0.53
C VAL A 32 -17.33 -9.58 -1.41
N PRO A 33 -17.09 -8.27 -1.25
CA PRO A 33 -17.75 -7.22 -2.04
C PRO A 33 -17.18 -7.12 -3.47
N ALA A 34 -17.39 -8.15 -4.28
CA ALA A 34 -16.96 -8.20 -5.67
C ALA A 34 -17.92 -9.03 -6.52
N ALA A 35 -18.05 -8.68 -7.81
CA ALA A 35 -18.83 -9.50 -8.74
C ALA A 35 -18.17 -10.88 -8.97
N ARG A 36 -16.83 -10.92 -8.97
CA ARG A 36 -15.97 -12.12 -9.00
C ARG A 36 -14.68 -11.80 -8.26
N ALA A 37 -14.13 -12.75 -7.52
CA ALA A 37 -12.85 -12.59 -6.82
C ALA A 37 -12.08 -13.91 -6.77
N GLU A 38 -10.79 -13.83 -7.11
CA GLU A 38 -9.80 -14.86 -6.79
C GLU A 38 -8.84 -14.24 -5.78
N VAL A 39 -8.82 -14.77 -4.56
CA VAL A 39 -8.09 -14.18 -3.43
C VAL A 39 -7.01 -15.16 -3.00
N GLY A 40 -5.76 -14.69 -2.98
CA GLY A 40 -4.63 -15.45 -2.46
C GLY A 40 -4.79 -15.74 -0.96
N GLN A 41 -4.12 -16.79 -0.49
CA GLN A 41 -4.00 -17.06 0.94
C GLN A 41 -2.82 -16.29 1.51
N PHE A 42 -3.06 -15.56 2.59
CA PHE A 42 -2.04 -14.79 3.30
C PHE A 42 -1.97 -15.27 4.75
N ASP A 43 -0.77 -15.49 5.23
CA ASP A 43 -0.51 -15.85 6.63
C ASP A 43 -0.42 -14.57 7.47
N THR A 44 0.08 -13.47 6.87
CA THR A 44 0.17 -12.15 7.50
C THR A 44 -0.34 -11.05 6.56
N VAL A 45 -1.17 -10.14 7.10
CA VAL A 45 -1.60 -8.91 6.42
C VAL A 45 -1.11 -7.72 7.22
N VAL A 46 -0.24 -6.91 6.62
CA VAL A 46 0.25 -5.66 7.22
C VAL A 46 -0.54 -4.53 6.62
N PHE A 47 -1.30 -3.82 7.46
CA PHE A 47 -1.97 -2.59 7.08
C PHE A 47 -1.35 -1.43 7.84
N HIS A 48 -0.56 -0.61 7.15
CA HIS A 48 0.04 0.59 7.71
C HIS A 48 -0.66 1.82 7.14
N ARG A 49 -1.17 2.66 8.03
CA ARG A 49 -1.70 3.97 7.70
C ARG A 49 -1.17 4.98 8.71
N ARG A 50 -0.97 6.21 8.23
CA ARG A 50 -0.66 7.34 9.10
C ARG A 50 -1.63 7.46 10.28
N HIS A 51 -1.09 7.48 11.49
CA HIS A 51 -1.77 7.99 12.68
C HIS A 51 -1.16 9.35 13.06
N ALA A 52 -1.99 10.32 13.45
CA ALA A 52 -1.63 11.73 13.60
C ALA A 52 -0.63 12.07 14.74
N SER A 53 0.10 11.10 15.29
CA SER A 53 1.06 11.35 16.39
C SER A 53 2.49 11.45 15.88
N PHE A 54 3.02 12.67 15.81
CA PHE A 54 4.44 12.93 15.60
C PHE A 54 5.18 12.94 16.94
N ASN A 55 5.57 11.76 17.41
CA ASN A 55 6.52 11.62 18.52
C ASN A 55 7.90 11.24 17.98
N ALA A 56 8.97 11.55 18.72
CA ALA A 56 10.31 11.04 18.39
C ALA A 56 10.29 9.49 18.37
N GLY A 57 10.87 8.88 17.33
CA GLY A 57 10.93 7.40 17.19
C GLY A 57 9.79 6.73 16.41
N VAL A 58 8.86 7.50 15.81
CA VAL A 58 7.79 6.93 14.96
C VAL A 58 8.35 6.18 13.75
N LEU A 59 9.44 6.67 13.15
CA LEU A 59 10.10 5.96 12.05
C LEU A 59 10.60 4.58 12.47
N GLU A 60 11.38 4.52 13.56
CA GLU A 60 11.96 3.27 14.04
C GLU A 60 10.88 2.27 14.45
N SER A 61 9.84 2.74 15.17
CA SER A 61 8.71 1.88 15.57
C SER A 61 7.90 1.39 14.37
N THR A 62 7.75 2.20 13.32
CA THR A 62 7.12 1.78 12.07
C THR A 62 7.94 0.71 11.37
N LEU A 63 9.25 0.92 11.20
CA LEU A 63 10.12 -0.10 10.59
C LEU A 63 10.11 -1.41 11.38
N LYS A 64 10.11 -1.33 12.73
CA LYS A 64 10.00 -2.50 13.61
C LYS A 64 8.67 -3.23 13.50
N SER A 65 7.60 -2.60 13.02
CA SER A 65 6.32 -3.27 12.83
C SER A 65 6.13 -3.82 11.41
N ILE A 66 6.67 -3.15 10.38
CA ILE A 66 6.43 -3.52 8.98
C ILE A 66 7.50 -4.45 8.38
N VAL A 67 8.76 -4.39 8.85
CA VAL A 67 9.86 -5.19 8.30
C VAL A 67 9.81 -6.65 8.76
N PRO A 68 9.58 -6.99 10.04
CA PRO A 68 9.61 -8.38 10.48
C PRO A 68 8.63 -9.31 9.76
N PRO A 69 7.37 -8.92 9.47
CA PRO A 69 6.44 -9.74 8.68
C PRO A 69 7.00 -10.20 7.32
N LEU A 70 7.84 -9.39 6.67
CA LEU A 70 8.47 -9.76 5.40
C LEU A 70 9.59 -10.79 5.57
N SER A 71 10.16 -10.94 6.77
CA SER A 71 11.36 -11.77 7.02
C SER A 71 11.05 -13.13 7.66
N THR A 72 9.79 -13.48 7.90
CA THR A 72 9.40 -14.74 8.56
C THR A 72 9.20 -15.91 7.58
N GLY A 73 9.20 -15.65 6.27
CA GLY A 73 8.86 -16.64 5.25
C GLY A 73 7.36 -16.90 5.10
N ASP A 74 6.53 -16.09 5.76
CA ASP A 74 5.08 -16.12 5.68
C ASP A 74 4.60 -15.48 4.36
N ARG A 75 3.48 -15.96 3.81
CA ARG A 75 2.82 -15.31 2.66
C ARG A 75 2.23 -13.98 3.13
N THR A 76 2.95 -12.91 2.86
CA THR A 76 2.64 -11.58 3.40
C THR A 76 1.99 -10.67 2.37
N LEU A 77 0.95 -9.97 2.78
CA LEU A 77 0.36 -8.85 2.04
C LEU A 77 0.66 -7.52 2.74
N MET A 78 1.40 -6.65 2.06
CA MET A 78 1.73 -5.29 2.50
C MET A 78 0.72 -4.28 1.93
N LEU A 79 0.03 -3.55 2.79
CA LEU A 79 -0.87 -2.45 2.42
C LEU A 79 -0.41 -1.21 3.16
N VAL A 80 0.32 -0.32 2.50
CA VAL A 80 0.99 0.82 3.13
C VAL A 80 0.49 2.12 2.54
N ASP A 81 0.03 3.04 3.38
CA ASP A 81 -0.53 4.34 3.01
C ASP A 81 0.28 5.51 3.60
N GLU A 82 0.63 6.48 2.76
CA GLU A 82 1.32 7.74 3.11
C GLU A 82 2.58 7.53 4.00
N PHE A 83 3.46 6.60 3.62
CA PHE A 83 4.69 6.31 4.37
C PHE A 83 5.61 7.55 4.51
N GLU A 84 5.59 8.44 3.52
CA GLU A 84 6.38 9.67 3.49
C GLU A 84 6.09 10.65 4.62
N ALA A 85 4.96 10.50 5.31
CA ALA A 85 4.60 11.38 6.42
C ALA A 85 5.49 11.20 7.66
N ILE A 86 6.40 10.21 7.69
CA ILE A 86 7.14 9.80 8.89
C ILE A 86 8.56 10.39 8.97
N THR A 87 9.13 10.85 7.84
CA THR A 87 10.50 11.38 7.79
C THR A 87 10.67 12.42 6.68
N GLU A 88 11.88 12.90 6.45
CA GLU A 88 12.18 13.85 5.37
C GLU A 88 11.95 13.20 4.00
N PRO A 89 11.39 13.91 2.99
CA PRO A 89 10.97 13.32 1.72
C PRO A 89 12.04 12.44 1.03
N GLY A 90 13.30 12.90 0.94
CA GLY A 90 14.37 12.11 0.33
C GLY A 90 14.65 10.80 1.07
N ARG A 91 14.64 10.83 2.41
CA ARG A 91 14.82 9.62 3.22
C ARG A 91 13.60 8.69 3.15
N ALA A 92 12.40 9.26 3.00
CA ALA A 92 11.18 8.49 2.83
C ALA A 92 11.19 7.72 1.51
N ALA A 93 11.61 8.34 0.41
CA ALA A 93 11.75 7.68 -0.88
C ALA A 93 12.73 6.49 -0.80
N ASP A 94 13.93 6.71 -0.24
CA ASP A 94 14.95 5.65 -0.07
C ASP A 94 14.41 4.45 0.74
N LEU A 95 13.71 4.73 1.84
CA LEU A 95 13.14 3.71 2.71
C LEU A 95 11.97 2.98 2.05
N LEU A 96 11.10 3.70 1.33
CA LEU A 96 9.98 3.11 0.62
C LEU A 96 10.48 2.21 -0.51
N ASN A 97 11.53 2.62 -1.23
CA ASN A 97 12.23 1.77 -2.18
C ASN A 97 12.77 0.50 -1.55
N GLY A 98 13.50 0.62 -0.43
CA GLY A 98 14.00 -0.55 0.29
C GLY A 98 12.89 -1.49 0.76
N LEU A 99 11.71 -0.98 1.11
CA LEU A 99 10.55 -1.80 1.45
C LEU A 99 9.93 -2.48 0.23
N VAL A 100 9.87 -1.81 -0.92
CA VAL A 100 9.40 -2.41 -2.19
C VAL A 100 10.35 -3.51 -2.63
N ASP A 101 11.66 -3.26 -2.62
CA ASP A 101 12.71 -4.24 -2.92
C ASP A 101 12.59 -5.46 -2.00
N LEU A 102 12.53 -5.23 -0.69
CA LEU A 102 12.39 -6.31 0.29
C LEU A 102 11.11 -7.12 0.06
N THR A 103 10.01 -6.47 -0.33
CA THR A 103 8.75 -7.17 -0.60
C THR A 103 8.86 -8.07 -1.84
N VAL A 104 9.57 -7.62 -2.87
CA VAL A 104 9.86 -8.44 -4.05
C VAL A 104 10.81 -9.59 -3.71
N ASP A 105 11.90 -9.32 -2.99
CA ASP A 105 12.91 -10.30 -2.61
C ASP A 105 12.35 -11.45 -1.76
N GLN A 106 11.29 -11.17 -0.99
CA GLN A 106 10.62 -12.13 -0.11
C GLN A 106 9.41 -12.80 -0.76
N ASP A 107 9.20 -12.62 -2.07
CA ASP A 107 8.04 -13.14 -2.83
C ASP A 107 6.69 -12.77 -2.18
N ALA A 108 6.64 -11.58 -1.58
CA ALA A 108 5.46 -11.04 -0.92
C ALA A 108 4.66 -10.15 -1.88
N LEU A 109 3.37 -9.96 -1.57
CA LEU A 109 2.51 -9.04 -2.31
C LEU A 109 2.43 -7.70 -1.58
N GLY A 110 2.37 -6.61 -2.33
CA GLY A 110 2.33 -5.28 -1.73
C GLY A 110 1.65 -4.24 -2.61
N VAL A 111 0.86 -3.37 -1.98
CA VAL A 111 0.32 -2.14 -2.54
C VAL A 111 0.75 -0.97 -1.66
N TYR A 112 1.51 -0.04 -2.23
CA TYR A 112 2.09 1.11 -1.54
C TYR A 112 1.51 2.39 -2.11
N VAL A 113 0.74 3.13 -1.33
CA VAL A 113 0.20 4.43 -1.72
C VAL A 113 1.17 5.52 -1.29
N THR A 114 1.63 6.32 -2.25
CA THR A 114 2.59 7.40 -2.00
C THR A 114 2.49 8.51 -3.03
N HIS A 115 2.87 9.73 -2.64
CA HIS A 115 3.13 10.85 -3.53
C HIS A 115 4.57 10.89 -4.06
N LEU A 116 5.45 10.02 -3.56
CA LEU A 116 6.88 9.97 -3.93
C LEU A 116 7.17 9.01 -5.08
N ALA A 117 6.18 8.56 -5.84
CA ALA A 117 6.37 7.48 -6.83
C ALA A 117 7.44 7.80 -7.89
N ASP A 118 7.55 9.07 -8.31
CA ASP A 118 8.57 9.50 -9.27
C ASP A 118 10.00 9.45 -8.67
N ASP A 119 10.12 9.53 -7.34
CA ASP A 119 11.40 9.48 -6.61
C ASP A 119 11.87 8.04 -6.33
N LEU A 120 11.04 7.02 -6.62
CA LEU A 120 11.34 5.61 -6.35
C LEU A 120 12.19 4.92 -7.43
N SER A 121 12.63 5.62 -8.48
CA SER A 121 13.28 4.98 -9.63
C SER A 121 14.76 4.60 -9.38
N PRO A 122 15.23 3.43 -9.87
CA PRO A 122 14.46 2.39 -10.57
C PRO A 122 13.84 1.37 -9.60
N LEU A 123 12.59 0.97 -9.88
CA LEU A 123 11.93 -0.14 -9.20
C LEU A 123 12.37 -1.50 -9.78
N PRO A 124 12.29 -2.59 -9.00
CA PRO A 124 12.53 -3.94 -9.50
C PRO A 124 11.49 -4.32 -10.58
N PRO A 125 11.83 -5.23 -11.52
CA PRO A 125 10.97 -5.53 -12.67
C PRO A 125 9.61 -6.16 -12.31
N GLU A 126 9.50 -6.76 -11.12
CA GLU A 126 8.27 -7.31 -10.55
C GLU A 126 7.40 -6.22 -9.89
N ALA A 127 7.92 -5.00 -9.76
CA ALA A 127 7.21 -3.84 -9.28
C ALA A 127 6.79 -2.92 -10.43
N ARG A 128 5.67 -2.23 -10.24
CA ARG A 128 5.16 -1.24 -11.19
C ARG A 128 4.59 -0.03 -10.47
N ILE A 129 4.59 1.10 -11.16
CA ILE A 129 3.90 2.31 -10.73
C ILE A 129 2.57 2.37 -11.47
N ASP A 130 1.48 2.38 -10.71
CA ASP A 130 0.11 2.61 -11.15
C ASP A 130 -0.37 3.98 -10.63
N GLY A 131 -1.37 4.56 -11.29
CA GLY A 131 -1.94 5.84 -10.90
C GLY A 131 -3.46 5.79 -10.82
N ILE A 132 -4.03 6.58 -9.92
CA ILE A 132 -5.45 6.91 -9.90
C ILE A 132 -5.59 8.42 -10.12
N PHE A 133 -6.04 8.82 -11.30
CA PHE A 133 -6.17 10.22 -11.69
C PHE A 133 -7.64 10.63 -11.73
N ALA A 134 -7.95 11.69 -10.99
CA ALA A 134 -9.28 12.29 -11.06
C ALA A 134 -9.45 13.02 -12.40
N GLU A 135 -10.37 12.56 -13.25
CA GLU A 135 -10.73 13.22 -14.50
C GLU A 135 -11.68 14.41 -14.28
N GLY A 136 -12.26 14.54 -13.09
CA GLY A 136 -13.16 15.62 -12.71
C GLY A 136 -14.42 15.12 -12.00
N LEU A 137 -15.45 15.95 -11.96
CA LEU A 137 -16.77 15.58 -11.45
C LEU A 137 -17.73 15.38 -12.64
N THR A 138 -18.61 14.39 -12.54
CA THR A 138 -19.77 14.23 -13.41
C THR A 138 -20.82 15.32 -13.12
N ASP A 139 -21.86 15.42 -13.96
CA ASP A 139 -22.95 16.40 -13.80
C ASP A 139 -23.73 16.23 -12.48
N ASP A 140 -23.72 15.04 -11.90
CA ASP A 140 -24.27 14.71 -10.58
C ASP A 140 -23.27 14.88 -9.42
N LEU A 141 -22.12 15.54 -9.68
CA LEU A 141 -21.03 15.80 -8.72
C LEU A 141 -20.34 14.53 -8.19
N ALA A 142 -20.41 13.41 -8.90
CA ALA A 142 -19.65 12.22 -8.57
C ALA A 142 -18.22 12.32 -9.12
N LEU A 143 -17.22 11.88 -8.35
CA LEU A 143 -15.82 11.88 -8.80
C LEU A 143 -15.61 10.82 -9.88
N ARG A 144 -15.07 11.26 -11.03
CA ARG A 144 -14.65 10.39 -12.13
C ARG A 144 -13.15 10.12 -12.03
N VAL A 145 -12.77 8.87 -12.14
CA VAL A 145 -11.40 8.37 -11.96
C VAL A 145 -11.07 7.38 -13.08
N ASP A 146 -9.82 7.37 -13.53
CA ASP A 146 -9.30 6.49 -14.59
C ASP A 146 -8.80 5.13 -14.08
#